data_AF-Q9BID7-F1
#
_entry.id   AF-Q9BID7-F1
#
_cell.length_a   1.000
_cell.length_b   1.000
_cell.length_c   1.000
_cell.angle_alpha   90.00
_cell.angle_beta   90.00
_cell.angle_gamma   90.00
#
_symmetry.space_group_name_H-M   'P 1'
#
loop_
_entity.id
_entity.type
_entity.pdbx_description
1 polymer ?
#
loop_
_entity_poly.entity_id
_entity_poly.type
_entity_poly.pdbx_seq_one_letter_code
_entity_poly.pdbx_strand_id
1 'polypeptide(L)'
;MDPGVANANAATQPATETMVEEINSDIEPTQRVLSQERQQTPTEGSKEVRVYADSIWNAVNIARMFPNLSTHKEKTSTILSATKKLETVNDPGTSYAILHVGSNDLDNTRRDDSSVQDCLQKTEELVSRAKTSFPNATIILSQVLPRGQNPDSTLNENIKNYNQSVLRKYKDDEKMLYIRHKKLSTSRHLYKRDGIHLDDITGTSLLVADVKRTIRSKENSHRPDNIRENRGQHSRSTGESTPLPSHSRPERDNSTTHPRPEQDVNRRQHFRDRDRNPRRPWRADADFPASERSRRPNYHRPQINTPHEDIINLAYRLKELLNNF
;
A
#
# COMPACT_ATOMS: atom_id res chain seq x y z
N MET A 1 67.79 -18.04 -2.26
CA MET A 1 67.42 -19.27 -3.00
C MET A 1 66.14 -19.00 -3.75
N ASP A 2 66.11 -19.50 -4.98
CA ASP A 2 65.32 -19.06 -6.12
C ASP A 2 63.78 -18.99 -5.97
N PRO A 3 63.13 -18.18 -6.84
CA PRO A 3 61.69 -18.01 -6.96
C PRO A 3 61.09 -18.89 -8.10
N GLY A 4 59.76 -19.02 -8.12
CA GLY A 4 58.99 -19.66 -9.21
C GLY A 4 57.75 -20.32 -8.61
N VAL A 5 56.53 -20.12 -9.11
CA VAL A 5 56.08 -20.54 -10.43
C VAL A 5 54.91 -19.65 -10.88
N ALA A 6 55.04 -19.10 -12.08
CA ALA A 6 53.96 -18.53 -12.87
C ALA A 6 53.10 -19.66 -13.47
N ASN A 7 51.79 -19.46 -13.58
CA ASN A 7 50.98 -20.27 -14.49
C ASN A 7 50.03 -19.37 -15.27
N ALA A 8 50.43 -19.09 -16.51
CA ALA A 8 49.61 -18.53 -17.55
C ALA A 8 48.94 -19.69 -18.29
N ASN A 9 47.63 -19.62 -18.52
CA ASN A 9 46.99 -20.38 -19.58
C ASN A 9 45.94 -19.51 -20.26
N ALA A 10 46.36 -18.96 -21.40
CA ALA A 10 45.50 -18.49 -22.45
C ALA A 10 44.93 -19.71 -23.19
N ALA A 11 43.63 -19.70 -23.47
CA ALA A 11 43.02 -20.61 -24.44
C ALA A 11 42.04 -19.81 -25.30
N THR A 12 42.57 -19.37 -26.43
CA THR A 12 41.85 -18.92 -27.63
C THR A 12 41.00 -20.07 -28.17
N GLN A 13 39.74 -19.80 -28.50
CA GLN A 13 38.97 -20.63 -29.44
C GLN A 13 38.11 -19.78 -30.38
N PRO A 14 37.80 -20.31 -31.57
CA PRO A 14 37.78 -19.54 -32.82
C PRO A 14 36.40 -19.05 -33.25
N ALA A 15 36.45 -18.07 -34.15
CA ALA A 15 35.34 -17.56 -34.93
C ALA A 15 34.73 -18.66 -35.82
N THR A 16 33.41 -18.76 -35.80
CA THR A 16 32.61 -19.45 -36.82
C THR A 16 31.87 -18.41 -37.65
N GLU A 17 32.42 -18.13 -38.83
CA GLU A 17 31.67 -17.69 -40.01
C GLU A 17 30.78 -18.85 -40.46
N THR A 18 29.48 -18.65 -40.66
CA THR A 18 28.80 -19.21 -41.85
C THR A 18 27.42 -18.58 -42.10
N MET A 19 27.21 -18.32 -43.39
CA MET A 19 25.96 -18.44 -44.16
C MET A 19 24.89 -17.35 -44.04
N VAL A 20 25.08 -16.38 -44.94
CA VAL A 20 24.06 -15.67 -45.69
C VAL A 20 23.17 -16.69 -46.42
N GLU A 21 21.87 -16.70 -46.10
CA GLU A 21 20.85 -17.36 -46.92
C GLU A 21 19.90 -16.29 -47.45
N GLU A 22 19.96 -16.14 -48.76
CA GLU A 22 19.23 -15.18 -49.58
C GLU A 22 17.86 -15.80 -49.91
N ILE A 23 16.79 -15.28 -49.29
CA ILE A 23 15.41 -15.64 -49.65
C ILE A 23 14.75 -14.39 -50.23
N ASN A 24 14.74 -14.34 -51.56
CA ASN A 24 13.77 -13.59 -52.35
C ASN A 24 12.49 -14.43 -52.47
N SER A 25 11.33 -13.88 -52.12
CA SER A 25 10.11 -13.99 -52.93
C SER A 25 8.91 -13.28 -52.28
N ASP A 26 8.21 -12.57 -53.16
CA ASP A 26 6.76 -12.36 -53.16
C ASP A 26 6.14 -11.28 -52.25
N ILE A 27 6.19 -10.10 -52.89
CA ILE A 27 5.32 -8.94 -52.81
C ILE A 27 3.84 -9.32 -52.67
N GLU A 28 3.23 -8.99 -51.52
CA GLU A 28 1.80 -8.70 -51.45
C GLU A 28 1.58 -7.17 -51.35
N PRO A 29 0.58 -6.61 -52.05
CA PRO A 29 0.28 -5.18 -52.00
C PRO A 29 -0.41 -4.82 -50.69
N THR A 30 0.37 -4.40 -49.70
CA THR A 30 -0.14 -3.79 -48.47
C THR A 30 -0.97 -2.56 -48.80
N GLN A 31 -2.29 -2.69 -48.59
CA GLN A 31 -3.24 -1.58 -48.65
C GLN A 31 -2.77 -0.46 -47.71
N ARG A 32 -2.39 0.68 -48.30
CA ARG A 32 -2.24 1.96 -47.61
C ARG A 32 -3.61 2.37 -47.05
N VAL A 33 -3.94 1.88 -45.86
CA VAL A 33 -4.91 2.54 -45.00
C VAL A 33 -4.24 3.83 -44.56
N LEU A 34 -4.68 4.94 -45.16
CA LEU A 34 -4.40 6.30 -44.70
C LEU A 34 -5.02 6.44 -43.31
N SER A 35 -4.31 5.93 -42.31
CA SER A 35 -4.51 6.26 -40.92
C SER A 35 -4.29 7.77 -40.81
N GLN A 36 -5.39 8.52 -40.78
CA GLN A 36 -5.37 9.90 -40.35
C GLN A 36 -4.83 9.89 -38.92
N GLU A 37 -3.52 10.08 -38.77
CA GLU A 37 -2.92 10.62 -37.56
C GLU A 37 -3.61 11.94 -37.31
N ARG A 38 -4.72 11.88 -36.55
CA ARG A 38 -5.20 13.03 -35.79
C ARG A 38 -4.05 13.41 -34.88
N GLN A 39 -3.25 14.36 -35.36
CA GLN A 39 -2.37 15.14 -34.53
C GLN A 39 -3.26 15.82 -33.49
N GLN A 40 -3.38 15.16 -32.34
CA GLN A 40 -4.00 15.74 -31.16
C GLN A 40 -3.09 16.90 -30.78
N THR A 41 -3.52 18.10 -31.13
CA THR A 41 -2.97 19.35 -30.59
C THR A 41 -2.89 19.19 -29.07
N PRO A 42 -1.76 19.51 -28.42
CA PRO A 42 -1.58 19.34 -26.98
C PRO A 42 -2.59 20.20 -26.22
N THR A 43 -3.77 19.65 -25.96
CA THR A 43 -4.79 20.22 -25.09
C THR A 43 -4.15 20.39 -23.72
N GLU A 44 -4.30 21.56 -23.11
CA GLU A 44 -3.78 21.93 -21.79
C GLU A 44 -3.48 20.73 -20.88
N GLY A 45 -2.17 20.47 -20.72
CA GLY A 45 -1.52 19.44 -19.92
C GLY A 45 -2.42 18.39 -19.28
N SER A 46 -2.64 17.28 -19.99
CA SER A 46 -3.27 16.09 -19.39
C SER A 46 -2.48 15.66 -18.17
N LYS A 47 -3.06 15.83 -16.99
CA LYS A 47 -2.44 15.48 -15.72
C LYS A 47 -2.36 13.95 -15.59
N GLU A 48 -1.15 13.43 -15.36
CA GLU A 48 -0.91 11.99 -15.20
C GLU A 48 -0.61 11.61 -13.73
N VAL A 49 -1.03 10.41 -13.32
CA VAL A 49 -0.64 9.74 -12.07
C VAL A 49 0.16 8.49 -12.38
N ARG A 50 1.38 8.41 -11.87
CA ARG A 50 2.22 7.21 -11.96
C ARG A 50 2.34 6.55 -10.59
N VAL A 51 2.22 5.24 -10.55
CA VAL A 51 2.32 4.45 -9.31
C VAL A 51 3.39 3.37 -9.49
N TYR A 52 4.43 3.40 -8.67
CA TYR A 52 5.46 2.37 -8.57
C TYR A 52 5.25 1.62 -7.26
N ALA A 53 4.73 0.40 -7.34
CA ALA A 53 4.28 -0.30 -6.15
C ALA A 53 4.53 -1.81 -6.20
N ASP A 54 4.67 -2.38 -5.02
CA ASP A 54 4.77 -3.83 -4.82
C ASP A 54 3.40 -4.54 -4.89
N SER A 55 3.36 -5.81 -4.47
CA SER A 55 2.16 -6.65 -4.57
C SER A 55 0.97 -6.17 -3.73
N ILE A 56 1.15 -5.27 -2.76
CA ILE A 56 0.05 -4.70 -1.96
C ILE A 56 -0.94 -3.92 -2.84
N TRP A 57 -0.45 -3.33 -3.93
CA TRP A 57 -1.25 -2.53 -4.86
C TRP A 57 -1.85 -3.31 -6.03
N ASN A 58 -1.67 -4.64 -6.07
CA ASN A 58 -2.18 -5.45 -7.18
C ASN A 58 -3.70 -5.29 -7.36
N ALA A 59 -4.46 -5.32 -6.25
CA ALA A 59 -5.92 -5.20 -6.23
C ALA A 59 -6.43 -3.75 -6.39
N VAL A 60 -5.55 -2.75 -6.38
CA VAL A 60 -5.96 -1.34 -6.51
C VAL A 60 -6.22 -0.99 -7.98
N ASN A 61 -7.44 -0.49 -8.24
CA ASN A 61 -7.82 0.13 -9.51
C ASN A 61 -7.54 1.64 -9.46
N ILE A 62 -6.44 2.06 -10.08
CA ILE A 62 -5.97 3.46 -10.03
C ILE A 62 -6.83 4.37 -10.91
N ALA A 63 -7.33 3.90 -12.05
CA ALA A 63 -8.24 4.66 -12.90
C ALA A 63 -9.52 5.07 -12.14
N ARG A 64 -10.08 4.17 -11.32
CA ARG A 64 -11.20 4.51 -10.41
C ARG A 64 -10.80 5.43 -9.26
N MET A 65 -9.53 5.39 -8.87
CA MET A 65 -9.01 6.27 -7.83
C MET A 65 -8.89 7.72 -8.33
N PHE A 66 -8.54 7.90 -9.60
CA PHE A 66 -8.30 9.18 -10.25
C PHE A 66 -9.04 9.26 -11.61
N PRO A 67 -10.38 9.44 -11.61
CA PRO A 67 -11.21 9.29 -12.82
C PRO A 67 -10.95 10.32 -13.93
N ASN A 68 -10.32 11.45 -13.60
CA ASN A 68 -10.07 12.55 -14.54
C ASN A 68 -8.58 12.68 -14.92
N LEU A 69 -7.74 11.70 -14.54
CA LEU A 69 -6.31 11.73 -14.77
C LEU A 69 -5.92 10.51 -15.60
N SER A 70 -4.90 10.65 -16.46
CA SER A 70 -4.23 9.47 -17.01
C SER A 70 -3.55 8.72 -15.88
N THR A 71 -3.59 7.39 -15.89
CA THR A 71 -3.02 6.59 -14.80
C THR A 71 -2.13 5.48 -15.31
N HIS A 72 -0.96 5.34 -14.71
CA HIS A 72 0.01 4.31 -15.05
C HIS A 72 0.48 3.57 -13.79
N LYS A 73 0.43 2.23 -13.81
CA LYS A 73 0.88 1.38 -12.68
C LYS A 73 2.04 0.53 -13.10
N GLU A 74 3.17 0.74 -12.46
CA GLU A 74 4.36 -0.10 -12.57
C GLU A 74 4.52 -1.00 -11.36
N LYS A 75 4.56 -2.31 -11.62
CA LYS A 75 4.84 -3.29 -10.57
C LYS A 75 6.33 -3.33 -10.29
N THR A 76 6.73 -3.10 -9.04
CA THR A 76 8.13 -3.05 -8.60
C THR A 76 8.25 -3.76 -7.26
N SER A 77 9.04 -4.83 -7.19
CA SER A 77 9.16 -5.62 -5.96
C SER A 77 10.07 -4.99 -4.91
N THR A 78 11.08 -4.24 -5.35
CA THR A 78 12.12 -3.65 -4.48
C THR A 78 12.35 -2.18 -4.82
N ILE A 79 12.99 -1.45 -3.90
CA ILE A 79 13.38 -0.05 -4.12
C ILE A 79 14.28 0.06 -5.35
N LEU A 80 15.30 -0.81 -5.46
CA LEU A 80 16.22 -0.82 -6.60
C LEU A 80 15.49 -1.08 -7.94
N SER A 81 14.50 -1.98 -7.94
CA SER A 81 13.71 -2.24 -9.16
C SER A 81 12.90 -1.01 -9.57
N ALA A 82 12.35 -0.25 -8.62
CA ALA A 82 11.68 1.00 -8.91
C ALA A 82 12.64 2.07 -9.43
N THR A 83 13.82 2.20 -8.84
CA THR A 83 14.85 3.14 -9.29
C THR A 83 15.23 2.90 -10.75
N LYS A 84 15.51 1.64 -11.11
CA LYS A 84 15.83 1.25 -12.51
C LYS A 84 14.70 1.57 -13.48
N LYS A 85 13.44 1.41 -13.09
CA LYS A 85 12.31 1.80 -13.95
C LYS A 85 12.22 3.31 -14.17
N LEU A 86 12.63 4.11 -13.18
CA LEU A 86 12.72 5.56 -13.34
C LEU A 86 13.92 6.01 -14.16
N GLU A 87 14.92 5.15 -14.40
CA GLU A 87 16.06 5.50 -15.26
C GLU A 87 15.64 5.78 -16.70
N THR A 88 14.63 5.10 -17.20
CA THR A 88 14.19 5.19 -18.60
C THR A 88 13.01 6.13 -18.82
N VAL A 89 12.50 6.77 -17.76
CA VAL A 89 11.31 7.62 -17.81
C VAL A 89 11.69 9.07 -17.61
N ASN A 90 11.18 9.94 -18.49
CA ASN A 90 11.21 11.38 -18.31
C ASN A 90 9.85 11.94 -18.74
N ASP A 91 9.04 12.34 -17.77
CA ASP A 91 7.66 12.73 -17.99
C ASP A 91 7.29 13.96 -17.15
N PRO A 92 7.45 15.18 -17.71
CA PRO A 92 7.07 16.40 -17.02
C PRO A 92 5.55 16.59 -16.88
N GLY A 93 4.71 15.77 -17.53
CA GLY A 93 3.24 15.81 -17.45
C GLY A 93 2.66 15.10 -16.22
N THR A 94 3.49 14.32 -15.51
CA THR A 94 3.08 13.65 -14.27
C THR A 94 2.80 14.68 -13.17
N SER A 95 1.60 14.62 -12.59
CA SER A 95 1.16 15.43 -11.45
C SER A 95 1.45 14.74 -10.11
N TYR A 96 1.31 13.42 -10.06
CA TYR A 96 1.57 12.63 -8.86
C TYR A 96 2.39 11.39 -9.20
N ALA A 97 3.46 11.14 -8.43
CA ALA A 97 4.21 9.90 -8.48
C ALA A 97 4.12 9.20 -7.12
N ILE A 98 3.38 8.10 -7.04
CA ILE A 98 3.19 7.32 -5.81
C ILE A 98 4.21 6.18 -5.77
N LEU A 99 4.97 6.11 -4.70
CA LEU A 99 5.99 5.11 -4.45
C LEU A 99 5.59 4.28 -3.22
N HIS A 100 5.29 3.00 -3.43
CA HIS A 100 4.98 2.03 -2.38
C HIS A 100 5.87 0.80 -2.53
N VAL A 101 7.11 0.93 -2.05
CA VAL A 101 8.16 -0.10 -2.13
C VAL A 101 8.98 -0.09 -0.84
N GLY A 102 9.84 -1.10 -0.66
CA GLY A 102 10.75 -1.22 0.49
C GLY A 102 10.41 -2.36 1.45
N SER A 103 9.18 -2.87 1.42
CA SER A 103 8.79 -3.96 2.32
C SER A 103 9.58 -5.25 2.07
N ASN A 104 9.90 -5.56 0.81
CA ASN A 104 10.73 -6.71 0.48
C ASN A 104 12.22 -6.45 0.76
N ASP A 105 12.70 -5.22 0.56
CA ASP A 105 14.09 -4.85 0.86
C ASP A 105 14.40 -5.06 2.34
N LEU A 106 13.49 -4.63 3.23
CA LEU A 106 13.60 -4.81 4.68
C LEU A 106 13.48 -6.27 5.11
N ASP A 107 12.64 -7.08 4.45
CA ASP A 107 12.53 -8.52 4.74
C ASP A 107 13.79 -9.29 4.29
N ASN A 108 14.34 -8.95 3.13
CA ASN A 108 15.54 -9.58 2.58
C ASN A 108 16.80 -9.31 3.43
N THR A 109 16.85 -8.14 4.08
CA THR A 109 17.99 -7.71 4.91
C THR A 109 17.69 -7.77 6.40
N ARG A 110 16.58 -8.40 6.82
CA ARG A 110 16.08 -8.34 8.21
C ARG A 110 17.03 -8.81 9.31
N ARG A 111 18.12 -9.49 8.95
CA ARG A 111 19.17 -9.98 9.86
C ARG A 111 20.37 -9.05 9.96
N ASP A 112 20.44 -8.03 9.10
CA ASP A 112 21.57 -7.14 9.00
C ASP A 112 21.31 -5.90 9.87
N ASP A 113 22.28 -5.53 10.70
CA ASP A 113 22.18 -4.35 11.57
C ASP A 113 22.05 -3.04 10.76
N SER A 114 22.56 -3.03 9.53
CA SER A 114 22.48 -1.90 8.59
C SER A 114 21.19 -1.86 7.76
N SER A 115 20.31 -2.86 7.86
CA SER A 115 19.12 -3.04 7.00
C SER A 115 18.31 -1.76 6.80
N VAL A 116 18.02 -1.06 7.89
CA VAL A 116 17.23 0.18 7.87
C VAL A 116 17.99 1.30 7.15
N GLN A 117 19.29 1.47 7.43
CA GLN A 117 20.11 2.52 6.81
C GLN A 117 20.30 2.29 5.31
N ASP A 118 20.55 1.04 4.91
CA ASP A 118 20.69 0.67 3.51
C ASP A 118 19.39 0.92 2.72
N CYS A 119 18.24 0.60 3.32
CA CYS A 119 16.94 0.91 2.73
C CYS A 119 16.67 2.42 2.64
N LEU A 120 17.10 3.20 3.65
CA LEU A 120 16.98 4.66 3.61
C LEU A 120 17.82 5.24 2.47
N GLN A 121 19.09 4.85 2.34
CA GLN A 121 19.96 5.32 1.26
C GLN A 121 19.37 5.01 -0.12
N LYS A 122 18.88 3.79 -0.34
CA LYS A 122 18.22 3.41 -1.60
C LYS A 122 16.94 4.23 -1.86
N THR A 123 16.19 4.54 -0.81
CA THR A 123 14.97 5.36 -0.91
C THR A 123 15.31 6.80 -1.29
N GLU A 124 16.42 7.34 -0.80
CA GLU A 124 16.91 8.67 -1.16
C GLU A 124 17.26 8.76 -2.64
N GLU A 125 17.96 7.75 -3.14
CA GLU A 125 18.25 7.62 -4.57
C GLU A 125 16.96 7.51 -5.39
N LEU A 126 16.02 6.67 -4.98
CA LEU A 126 14.72 6.53 -5.63
C LEU A 126 13.96 7.86 -5.69
N VAL A 127 13.90 8.60 -4.59
CA VAL A 127 13.22 9.91 -4.52
C VAL A 127 13.93 10.94 -5.38
N SER A 128 15.26 10.99 -5.34
CA SER A 128 16.05 11.87 -6.19
C SER A 128 15.74 11.61 -7.67
N ARG A 129 15.75 10.34 -8.08
CA ARG A 129 15.44 9.93 -9.45
C ARG A 129 14.00 10.27 -9.83
N ALA A 130 13.04 10.06 -8.93
CA ALA A 130 11.64 10.41 -9.16
C ALA A 130 11.46 11.93 -9.38
N LYS A 131 12.13 12.76 -8.60
CA LYS A 131 12.11 14.23 -8.78
C LYS A 131 12.72 14.66 -10.10
N THR A 132 13.79 14.02 -10.55
CA THR A 132 14.38 14.28 -11.87
C THR A 132 13.45 13.84 -13.00
N SER A 133 12.83 12.68 -12.88
CA SER A 133 11.97 12.09 -13.91
C SER A 133 10.62 12.79 -14.03
N PHE A 134 10.12 13.35 -12.92
CA PHE A 134 8.82 14.02 -12.82
C PHE A 134 8.98 15.40 -12.15
N PRO A 135 9.62 16.38 -12.81
CA PRO A 135 10.00 17.65 -12.19
C PRO A 135 8.83 18.47 -11.65
N ASN A 136 7.63 18.30 -12.23
CA ASN A 136 6.40 18.99 -11.85
C ASN A 136 5.51 18.19 -10.89
N ALA A 137 5.85 16.93 -10.61
CA ALA A 137 5.02 16.07 -9.80
C ALA A 137 5.21 16.34 -8.31
N THR A 138 4.14 16.11 -7.55
CA THR A 138 4.26 15.80 -6.12
C THR A 138 4.64 14.32 -5.97
N ILE A 139 5.76 14.05 -5.33
CA ILE A 139 6.25 12.70 -5.06
C ILE A 139 5.64 12.22 -3.74
N ILE A 140 5.00 11.06 -3.77
CA ILE A 140 4.22 10.52 -2.66
C ILE A 140 4.87 9.23 -2.19
N LEU A 141 5.44 9.24 -0.99
CA LEU A 141 5.94 8.05 -0.31
C LEU A 141 4.81 7.46 0.55
N SER A 142 4.45 6.21 0.27
CA SER A 142 3.48 5.48 1.07
C SER A 142 4.19 4.64 2.14
N GLN A 143 3.71 4.73 3.38
CA GLN A 143 4.26 3.99 4.52
C GLN A 143 4.35 2.48 4.22
N VAL A 144 5.50 1.88 4.51
CA VAL A 144 5.68 0.42 4.46
C VAL A 144 4.86 -0.24 5.56
N LEU A 145 4.00 -1.18 5.19
CA LEU A 145 3.10 -1.84 6.13
C LEU A 145 3.79 -2.96 6.91
N PRO A 146 3.39 -3.20 8.18
CA PRO A 146 3.90 -4.33 8.96
C PRO A 146 3.56 -5.68 8.32
N ARG A 147 4.48 -6.64 8.36
CA ARG A 147 4.35 -7.96 7.73
C ARG A 147 4.45 -9.11 8.72
N GLY A 148 3.91 -10.25 8.30
CA GLY A 148 3.91 -11.49 9.04
C GLY A 148 2.95 -11.49 10.24
N GLN A 149 2.91 -12.62 10.93
CA GLN A 149 1.98 -12.84 12.03
C GLN A 149 2.43 -12.21 13.35
N ASN A 150 3.75 -12.04 13.55
CA ASN A 150 4.29 -11.50 14.78
C ASN A 150 4.52 -9.98 14.67
N PRO A 151 3.68 -9.13 15.32
CA PRO A 151 3.87 -7.68 15.31
C PRO A 151 5.17 -7.24 15.99
N ASP A 152 5.69 -8.02 16.94
CA ASP A 152 6.88 -7.71 17.73
C ASP A 152 8.15 -8.36 17.14
N SER A 153 8.12 -8.73 15.86
CA SER A 153 9.30 -9.24 15.16
C SER A 153 10.30 -8.13 14.85
N THR A 154 11.59 -8.48 14.82
CA THR A 154 12.68 -7.58 14.39
C THR A 154 12.39 -6.91 13.04
N LEU A 155 11.75 -7.63 12.11
CA LEU A 155 11.31 -7.07 10.82
C LEU A 155 10.34 -5.89 11.00
N ASN A 156 9.32 -6.05 11.84
CA ASN A 156 8.32 -5.00 12.06
C ASN A 156 8.88 -3.82 12.86
N GLU A 157 9.85 -4.07 13.74
CA GLU A 157 10.65 -3.01 14.37
C GLU A 157 11.48 -2.24 13.33
N ASN A 158 12.17 -2.93 12.43
CA ASN A 158 12.91 -2.31 11.33
C ASN A 158 11.99 -1.49 10.41
N ILE A 159 10.81 -2.01 10.06
CA ILE A 159 9.79 -1.29 9.28
C ILE A 159 9.34 -0.02 10.02
N LYS A 160 9.10 -0.10 11.33
CA LYS A 160 8.72 1.06 12.15
C LYS A 160 9.83 2.11 12.15
N ASN A 161 11.08 1.72 12.37
CA ASN A 161 12.23 2.61 12.41
C ASN A 161 12.48 3.26 11.04
N TYR A 162 12.44 2.48 9.96
CA TYR A 162 12.52 2.96 8.58
C TYR A 162 11.44 4.02 8.29
N ASN A 163 10.17 3.71 8.55
CA ASN A 163 9.04 4.61 8.30
C ASN A 163 9.17 5.93 9.08
N GLN A 164 9.64 5.88 10.34
CA GLN A 164 9.88 7.09 11.14
C GLN A 164 11.00 7.94 10.54
N SER A 165 12.09 7.32 10.09
CA SER A 165 13.21 8.02 9.46
C SER A 165 12.83 8.66 8.13
N VAL A 166 12.12 7.94 7.25
CA VAL A 166 11.60 8.48 5.98
C VAL A 166 10.71 9.70 6.23
N LEU A 167 9.74 9.56 7.14
CA LEU A 167 8.85 10.66 7.52
C LEU A 167 9.63 11.87 8.03
N ARG A 168 10.58 11.68 8.96
CA ARG A 168 11.37 12.78 9.51
C ARG A 168 12.20 13.48 8.43
N LYS A 169 12.72 12.72 7.46
CA LYS A 169 13.55 13.25 6.39
C LYS A 169 12.78 14.13 5.41
N TYR A 170 11.55 13.76 5.06
CA TYR A 170 10.78 14.42 4.00
C TYR A 170 9.60 15.29 4.51
N LYS A 171 9.44 15.46 5.83
CA LYS A 171 8.30 16.22 6.39
C LYS A 171 8.26 17.69 5.95
N ASP A 172 9.42 18.30 5.73
CA ASP A 172 9.57 19.73 5.42
C ASP A 172 9.76 19.98 3.91
N ASP A 173 9.71 18.92 3.09
CA ASP A 173 9.90 19.02 1.65
C ASP A 173 8.57 19.23 0.94
N GLU A 174 8.38 20.40 0.34
CA GLU A 174 7.09 20.82 -0.23
C GLU A 174 6.60 19.96 -1.40
N LYS A 175 7.53 19.35 -2.14
CA LYS A 175 7.26 18.44 -3.26
C LYS A 175 7.03 17.00 -2.81
N MET A 176 7.18 16.72 -1.53
CA MET A 176 6.99 15.39 -0.96
C MET A 176 5.68 15.30 -0.17
N LEU A 177 5.02 14.16 -0.28
CA LEU A 177 3.95 13.77 0.63
C LEU A 177 4.26 12.41 1.21
N TYR A 178 4.09 12.27 2.52
CA TYR A 178 4.20 11.00 3.21
C TYR A 178 2.82 10.52 3.68
N ILE A 179 2.38 9.36 3.20
CA ILE A 179 1.08 8.79 3.57
C ILE A 179 1.27 7.84 4.75
N ARG A 180 0.61 8.15 5.86
CA ARG A 180 0.51 7.27 7.03
C ARG A 180 -0.76 6.42 6.97
N HIS A 181 -0.60 5.12 7.10
CA HIS A 181 -1.69 4.15 7.11
C HIS A 181 -1.96 3.67 8.54
N LYS A 182 -2.51 4.56 9.38
CA LYS A 182 -2.63 4.34 10.84
C LYS A 182 -3.37 3.04 11.19
N LYS A 183 -4.52 2.79 10.56
CA LYS A 183 -5.34 1.59 10.81
C LYS A 183 -4.73 0.33 10.21
N LEU A 184 -4.21 0.39 8.98
CA LEU A 184 -3.51 -0.74 8.35
C LEU A 184 -2.25 -1.14 9.13
N SER A 185 -1.60 -0.19 9.81
CA SER A 185 -0.41 -0.48 10.62
C SER A 185 -0.70 -1.24 11.92
N THR A 186 -1.95 -1.25 12.40
CA THR A 186 -2.28 -1.84 13.70
C THR A 186 -3.25 -3.01 13.61
N SER A 187 -4.04 -3.10 12.54
CA SER A 187 -5.20 -3.99 12.46
C SER A 187 -4.92 -5.20 11.56
N ARG A 188 -4.59 -6.35 12.15
CA ARG A 188 -4.28 -7.59 11.41
C ARG A 188 -5.47 -8.19 10.64
N HIS A 189 -6.70 -7.91 11.05
CA HIS A 189 -7.90 -8.36 10.32
C HIS A 189 -8.07 -7.69 8.95
N LEU A 190 -7.31 -6.64 8.65
CA LEU A 190 -7.27 -5.97 7.34
C LEU A 190 -6.29 -6.64 6.35
N TYR A 191 -5.69 -7.75 6.76
CA TYR A 191 -4.74 -8.53 5.98
C TYR A 191 -5.34 -9.89 5.64
N LYS A 192 -4.85 -10.47 4.55
CA LYS A 192 -5.04 -11.88 4.24
C LYS A 192 -4.37 -12.75 5.31
N ARG A 193 -4.69 -14.04 5.29
CA ARG A 193 -4.14 -15.03 6.23
C ARG A 193 -2.60 -15.12 6.19
N ASP A 194 -1.97 -14.71 5.10
CA ASP A 194 -0.50 -14.64 5.00
C ASP A 194 0.13 -13.55 5.89
N GLY A 195 -0.66 -12.58 6.36
CA GLY A 195 -0.19 -11.45 7.17
C GLY A 195 0.72 -10.49 6.37
N ILE A 196 0.70 -10.56 5.05
CA ILE A 196 1.54 -9.77 4.15
C ILE A 196 0.66 -8.92 3.24
N HIS A 197 -0.31 -9.55 2.56
CA HIS A 197 -1.18 -8.85 1.63
C HIS A 197 -2.42 -8.32 2.35
N LEU A 198 -2.95 -7.19 1.88
CA LEU A 198 -4.21 -6.66 2.37
C LEU A 198 -5.38 -7.52 1.91
N ASP A 199 -6.44 -7.60 2.71
CA ASP A 199 -7.68 -8.18 2.21
C ASP A 199 -8.25 -7.30 1.10
N ASP A 200 -8.77 -7.93 0.04
CA ASP A 200 -9.10 -7.26 -1.22
C ASP A 200 -10.29 -6.29 -1.08
N ILE A 201 -11.03 -6.37 0.02
CA ILE A 201 -12.23 -5.56 0.27
C ILE A 201 -11.91 -4.41 1.22
N THR A 202 -11.69 -4.71 2.49
CA THR A 202 -11.60 -3.72 3.57
C THR A 202 -10.23 -3.07 3.61
N GLY A 203 -9.16 -3.88 3.62
CA GLY A 203 -7.77 -3.44 3.65
C GLY A 203 -7.42 -2.61 2.43
N THR A 204 -7.69 -3.12 1.22
CA THR A 204 -7.46 -2.38 -0.03
C THR A 204 -8.29 -1.09 -0.11
N SER A 205 -9.57 -1.11 0.29
CA SER A 205 -10.40 0.12 0.28
C SER A 205 -9.85 1.17 1.24
N LEU A 206 -9.36 0.75 2.41
CA LEU A 206 -8.78 1.67 3.39
C LEU A 206 -7.44 2.25 2.93
N LEU A 207 -6.61 1.44 2.25
CA LEU A 207 -5.38 1.92 1.60
C LEU A 207 -5.71 3.06 0.62
N VAL A 208 -6.67 2.82 -0.29
CA VAL A 208 -7.13 3.82 -1.27
C VAL A 208 -7.70 5.06 -0.59
N ALA A 209 -8.51 4.88 0.46
CA ALA A 209 -9.10 5.98 1.21
C ALA A 209 -8.06 6.87 1.89
N ASP A 210 -7.03 6.29 2.50
CA ASP A 210 -5.95 7.04 3.12
C ASP A 210 -5.14 7.83 2.08
N VAL A 211 -4.83 7.23 0.92
CA VAL A 211 -4.13 7.93 -0.17
C VAL A 211 -4.97 9.10 -0.70
N LYS A 212 -6.26 8.87 -1.02
CA LYS A 212 -7.18 9.93 -1.48
C LYS A 212 -7.28 11.06 -0.45
N ARG A 213 -7.41 10.72 0.83
CA ARG A 213 -7.52 11.70 1.93
C ARG A 213 -6.26 12.56 2.01
N THR A 214 -5.07 11.97 1.97
CA THR A 214 -3.81 12.71 2.06
C THR A 214 -3.62 13.66 0.87
N ILE A 215 -3.89 13.21 -0.36
CA ILE A 215 -3.77 14.05 -1.55
C ILE A 215 -4.72 15.25 -1.47
N ARG A 216 -6.02 15.00 -1.18
CA ARG A 216 -7.03 16.07 -1.04
C ARG A 216 -6.68 17.07 0.05
N SER A 217 -6.10 16.60 1.16
CA SER A 217 -5.67 17.47 2.25
C SER A 217 -4.60 18.45 1.78
N LYS A 218 -3.60 17.99 1.00
CA LYS A 218 -2.54 18.85 0.46
C LYS A 218 -3.09 19.87 -0.54
N GLU A 219 -3.97 19.44 -1.44
CA GLU A 219 -4.63 20.35 -2.41
C GLU A 219 -5.40 21.46 -1.71
N ASN A 220 -6.13 21.13 -0.64
CA ASN A 220 -6.87 22.12 0.13
C ASN A 220 -5.96 23.08 0.91
N SER A 221 -4.79 22.63 1.37
CA SER A 221 -3.82 23.51 2.05
C SER A 221 -3.18 24.55 1.12
N HIS A 222 -3.25 24.38 -0.21
CA HIS A 222 -2.68 25.34 -1.18
C HIS A 222 -3.73 26.31 -1.73
N ARG A 223 -5.00 26.18 -1.33
CA ARG A 223 -6.03 27.15 -1.72
C ARG A 223 -5.90 28.39 -0.84
N PRO A 224 -5.67 29.59 -1.40
CA PRO A 224 -5.60 30.82 -0.62
C PRO A 224 -6.92 31.03 0.13
N ASP A 225 -6.82 31.37 1.42
CA ASP A 225 -7.96 31.55 2.33
C ASP A 225 -8.96 32.62 1.87
N ASN A 226 -8.54 33.49 0.94
CA ASN A 226 -9.31 34.62 0.41
C ASN A 226 -10.63 34.25 -0.29
N ILE A 227 -10.87 32.98 -0.65
CA ILE A 227 -12.14 32.54 -1.24
C ILE A 227 -13.19 32.19 -0.17
N ARG A 228 -12.77 31.98 1.08
CA ARG A 228 -13.66 31.47 2.14
C ARG A 228 -14.48 32.57 2.82
N GLU A 229 -14.03 33.82 2.80
CA GLU A 229 -14.72 34.94 3.45
C GLU A 229 -15.97 35.42 2.70
N ASN A 230 -16.07 35.19 1.38
CA ASN A 230 -17.17 35.74 0.60
C ASN A 230 -18.46 34.88 0.56
N ARG A 231 -18.48 33.73 1.25
CA ARG A 231 -19.69 32.89 1.40
C ARG A 231 -20.44 33.11 2.72
N GLY A 232 -19.91 33.93 3.62
CA GLY A 232 -20.50 34.17 4.95
C GLY A 232 -21.50 35.33 5.04
N GLN A 233 -21.66 36.16 4.00
CA GLN A 233 -22.45 37.40 4.11
C GLN A 233 -23.88 37.35 3.54
N HIS A 234 -24.32 36.20 2.99
CA HIS A 234 -25.75 36.02 2.67
C HIS A 234 -26.48 35.35 3.84
N SER A 235 -26.61 36.06 4.95
CA SER A 235 -27.53 35.69 6.02
C SER A 235 -28.16 36.94 6.60
N ARG A 236 -29.49 37.01 6.41
CA ARG A 236 -30.46 37.90 7.03
C ARG A 236 -30.74 39.23 6.30
N SER A 237 -31.38 39.13 5.13
CA SER A 237 -32.53 40.01 4.92
C SER A 237 -33.74 39.34 5.60
N THR A 238 -34.29 40.07 6.56
CA THR A 238 -35.47 39.76 7.35
C THR A 238 -36.71 39.78 6.47
N GLY A 239 -37.13 38.61 6.02
CA GLY A 239 -38.48 38.39 5.48
C GLY A 239 -39.39 37.90 6.60
N GLU A 240 -40.27 38.79 7.06
CA GLU A 240 -41.50 38.57 7.83
C GLU A 240 -41.99 37.12 7.91
N SER A 241 -41.99 36.56 9.12
CA SER A 241 -42.66 35.30 9.44
C SER A 241 -43.96 35.61 10.19
N THR A 242 -45.07 35.24 9.57
CA THR A 242 -46.42 35.20 10.14
C THR A 242 -46.48 34.17 11.28
N PRO A 243 -47.11 34.46 12.43
CA PRO A 243 -47.16 33.52 13.55
C PRO A 243 -48.27 32.47 13.35
N LEU A 244 -47.92 31.19 13.49
CA LEU A 244 -48.87 30.08 13.61
C LEU A 244 -48.96 29.58 15.06
N PRO A 245 -50.11 28.99 15.46
CA PRO A 245 -50.51 28.91 16.86
C PRO A 245 -49.88 27.73 17.61
N SER A 246 -49.61 28.02 18.87
CA SER A 246 -49.11 27.15 19.92
C SER A 246 -50.06 26.00 20.24
N HIS A 247 -49.61 24.76 20.04
CA HIS A 247 -50.18 23.61 20.73
C HIS A 247 -49.32 23.25 21.95
N SER A 248 -49.92 23.49 23.10
CA SER A 248 -49.53 23.10 24.45
C SER A 248 -49.34 21.58 24.55
N ARG A 249 -48.22 21.16 25.15
CA ARG A 249 -47.94 19.77 25.52
C ARG A 249 -47.70 19.72 27.03
N PRO A 250 -48.33 18.79 27.77
CA PRO A 250 -48.30 18.80 29.23
C PRO A 250 -47.00 18.23 29.77
N GLU A 251 -46.61 18.81 30.90
CA GLU A 251 -45.54 18.42 31.81
C GLU A 251 -45.66 16.95 32.23
N ARG A 252 -44.52 16.28 32.30
CA ARG A 252 -44.38 15.02 33.04
C ARG A 252 -43.11 15.11 33.87
N ASP A 253 -43.33 15.49 35.13
CA ASP A 253 -42.42 15.23 36.23
C ASP A 253 -42.17 13.72 36.33
N ASN A 254 -40.90 13.36 36.52
CA ASN A 254 -40.54 12.15 37.26
C ASN A 254 -39.12 12.29 37.80
N SER A 255 -39.07 12.77 39.04
CA SER A 255 -37.98 12.62 39.98
C SER A 255 -37.87 11.16 40.42
N THR A 256 -36.73 10.52 40.21
CA THR A 256 -36.37 9.30 40.94
C THR A 256 -34.88 9.31 41.22
N THR A 257 -34.56 9.80 42.41
CA THR A 257 -33.24 9.77 43.04
C THR A 257 -33.06 8.40 43.70
N HIS A 258 -32.16 7.57 43.19
CA HIS A 258 -31.71 6.35 43.88
C HIS A 258 -30.35 6.61 44.55
N PRO A 259 -30.21 6.39 45.88
CA PRO A 259 -28.91 6.39 46.53
C PRO A 259 -28.18 5.06 46.24
N ARG A 260 -26.90 5.16 45.91
CA ARG A 260 -26.01 4.01 45.71
C ARG A 260 -25.19 3.81 47.01
N PRO A 261 -25.23 2.63 47.64
CA PRO A 261 -24.50 2.39 48.88
C PRO A 261 -23.02 2.12 48.58
N GLU A 262 -22.17 2.80 49.34
CA GLU A 262 -20.80 2.39 49.65
C GLU A 262 -20.84 1.18 50.60
N GLN A 263 -20.00 0.19 50.31
CA GLN A 263 -19.40 -0.82 51.19
C GLN A 263 -18.90 -1.95 50.28
N ASP A 264 -17.84 -2.70 50.51
CA ASP A 264 -16.61 -2.62 51.30
C ASP A 264 -15.87 -3.94 50.94
N VAL A 265 -14.65 -4.11 51.44
CA VAL A 265 -13.96 -5.42 51.63
C VAL A 265 -13.25 -6.10 50.44
N ASN A 266 -11.93 -5.90 50.42
CA ASN A 266 -10.90 -6.95 50.52
C ASN A 266 -11.25 -8.35 49.97
N ARG A 267 -10.63 -8.74 48.84
CA ARG A 267 -10.32 -10.16 48.58
C ARG A 267 -8.99 -10.35 47.87
N ARG A 268 -7.91 -10.32 48.67
CA ARG A 268 -6.68 -11.09 48.40
C ARG A 268 -7.02 -12.56 48.58
N GLN A 269 -6.87 -13.39 47.54
CA GLN A 269 -6.50 -14.78 47.72
C GLN A 269 -5.50 -15.23 46.66
N HIS A 270 -4.41 -15.76 47.19
CA HIS A 270 -3.32 -16.47 46.56
C HIS A 270 -3.80 -17.56 45.61
N PHE A 271 -3.18 -17.65 44.42
CA PHE A 271 -2.89 -18.94 43.82
C PHE A 271 -1.39 -19.05 43.60
N ARG A 272 -0.81 -19.97 44.38
CA ARG A 272 0.55 -20.46 44.30
C ARG A 272 0.75 -21.29 43.03
N ASP A 273 1.95 -21.18 42.49
CA ASP A 273 2.83 -22.26 42.05
C ASP A 273 2.18 -23.47 41.38
N ARG A 274 2.43 -23.61 40.07
CA ARG A 274 2.84 -24.90 39.51
C ARG A 274 3.96 -24.73 38.49
N ASP A 275 5.12 -24.98 39.06
CA ASP A 275 6.42 -25.28 38.50
C ASP A 275 6.41 -26.51 37.57
N ARG A 276 7.36 -26.51 36.60
CA ARG A 276 7.94 -27.67 35.86
C ARG A 276 7.07 -28.25 34.74
N ASN A 277 7.55 -28.44 33.50
CA ASN A 277 8.71 -29.27 33.12
C ASN A 277 9.09 -29.04 31.62
N PRO A 278 10.14 -29.65 31.04
CA PRO A 278 11.22 -28.90 30.43
C PRO A 278 11.43 -29.19 28.93
N ARG A 279 12.34 -28.40 28.37
CA ARG A 279 13.18 -28.66 27.21
C ARG A 279 13.16 -30.12 26.69
N ARG A 280 12.73 -30.30 25.44
CA ARG A 280 13.21 -31.38 24.58
C ARG A 280 14.21 -30.81 23.56
N PRO A 281 15.36 -31.46 23.37
CA PRO A 281 16.36 -31.05 22.39
C PRO A 281 15.93 -31.50 20.99
N TRP A 282 16.00 -30.59 20.03
CA TRP A 282 15.95 -30.94 18.61
C TRP A 282 17.30 -31.55 18.23
N ARG A 283 17.31 -32.87 18.02
CA ARG A 283 18.41 -33.56 17.32
C ARG A 283 18.19 -33.44 15.82
N ALA A 284 19.32 -33.22 15.15
CA ALA A 284 19.52 -33.42 13.73
C ALA A 284 19.29 -34.88 13.33
N ASP A 285 19.30 -35.08 12.00
CA ASP A 285 19.29 -36.35 11.25
C ASP A 285 17.94 -36.68 10.59
N ALA A 286 17.84 -36.30 9.31
CA ALA A 286 16.91 -36.88 8.36
C ALA A 286 17.56 -36.88 6.97
N ASP A 287 18.41 -37.88 6.72
CA ASP A 287 18.48 -38.54 5.42
C ASP A 287 17.43 -39.64 5.45
N PHE A 288 16.36 -39.58 4.64
CA PHE A 288 15.73 -40.74 4.00
C PHE A 288 14.82 -40.27 2.84
N PRO A 289 14.73 -41.06 1.74
CA PRO A 289 14.34 -40.60 0.42
C PRO A 289 12.83 -40.66 0.16
N ALA A 290 12.42 -39.91 -0.86
CA ALA A 290 11.09 -39.90 -1.44
C ALA A 290 10.74 -41.24 -2.10
N SER A 291 9.68 -41.91 -1.64
CA SER A 291 8.73 -42.64 -2.49
C SER A 291 7.57 -43.21 -1.66
N GLU A 292 6.36 -42.96 -2.15
CA GLU A 292 5.14 -43.76 -1.95
C GLU A 292 4.50 -43.88 -0.55
N ARG A 293 3.30 -43.28 -0.42
CA ARG A 293 2.04 -43.91 0.04
C ARG A 293 0.93 -42.84 0.04
N SER A 294 0.03 -42.81 -0.94
CA SER A 294 -1.18 -43.65 -1.06
C SER A 294 -2.28 -43.32 -0.02
N ARG A 295 -3.32 -42.64 -0.54
CA ARG A 295 -4.77 -42.83 -0.32
C ARG A 295 -5.32 -42.86 1.11
N ARG A 296 -6.21 -41.88 1.40
CA ARG A 296 -7.61 -41.97 1.94
C ARG A 296 -7.95 -40.74 2.83
N PRO A 297 -9.22 -40.49 3.19
CA PRO A 297 -10.46 -40.52 2.41
C PRO A 297 -11.23 -39.17 2.51
N ASN A 298 -12.21 -39.00 1.62
CA ASN A 298 -13.08 -37.83 1.53
C ASN A 298 -14.16 -37.90 2.62
N TYR A 299 -14.16 -36.96 3.59
CA TYR A 299 -15.23 -36.81 4.58
C TYR A 299 -16.15 -35.65 4.17
N HIS A 300 -17.39 -35.98 3.82
CA HIS A 300 -18.49 -35.02 3.73
C HIS A 300 -18.76 -34.43 5.12
N ARG A 301 -18.58 -33.12 5.24
CA ARG A 301 -18.90 -32.34 6.45
C ARG A 301 -20.28 -31.70 6.26
N PRO A 302 -21.21 -31.80 7.23
CA PRO A 302 -22.51 -31.12 7.15
C PRO A 302 -22.30 -29.60 7.14
N GLN A 303 -23.02 -28.90 6.26
CA GLN A 303 -23.10 -27.44 6.31
C GLN A 303 -23.95 -27.03 7.52
N ILE A 304 -23.28 -26.43 8.51
CA ILE A 304 -23.93 -25.71 9.60
C ILE A 304 -23.99 -24.26 9.14
N ASN A 305 -25.19 -23.76 8.81
CA ASN A 305 -25.42 -22.34 8.56
C ASN A 305 -25.09 -21.58 9.84
N THR A 306 -23.98 -20.86 9.83
CA THR A 306 -23.57 -19.99 10.94
C THR A 306 -23.98 -18.55 10.61
N PRO A 307 -24.27 -17.72 11.61
CA PRO A 307 -24.68 -16.30 11.46
C PRO A 307 -23.63 -15.38 10.79
N HIS A 308 -22.59 -15.97 10.18
CA HIS A 308 -21.50 -15.28 9.51
C HIS A 308 -21.88 -14.82 8.08
N GLU A 309 -22.90 -15.42 7.46
CA GLU A 309 -23.36 -15.04 6.11
C GLU A 309 -24.09 -13.70 6.10
N ASP A 310 -24.81 -13.36 7.18
CA ASP A 310 -25.51 -12.07 7.30
C ASP A 310 -24.53 -10.88 7.38
N ILE A 311 -23.35 -11.09 8.00
CA ILE A 311 -22.30 -10.06 8.09
C ILE A 311 -21.64 -9.84 6.71
N ILE A 312 -21.47 -10.91 5.93
CA ILE A 312 -20.89 -10.83 4.58
C ILE A 312 -21.87 -10.10 3.64
N ASN A 313 -23.17 -10.42 3.71
CA ASN A 313 -24.19 -9.74 2.90
C ASN A 313 -24.34 -8.25 3.26
N LEU A 314 -24.19 -7.89 4.54
CA LEU A 314 -24.17 -6.48 4.97
C LEU A 314 -22.95 -5.73 4.40
N ALA A 315 -21.77 -6.37 4.36
CA ALA A 315 -20.56 -5.77 3.79
C ALA A 315 -20.67 -5.56 2.27
N TYR A 316 -21.33 -6.47 1.54
CA TYR A 316 -21.60 -6.29 0.11
C TYR A 316 -22.56 -5.12 -0.17
N ARG A 317 -23.63 -4.96 0.63
CA ARG A 317 -24.56 -3.82 0.50
C ARG A 317 -23.89 -2.48 0.82
N LEU A 318 -22.99 -2.45 1.80
CA LEU A 318 -22.19 -1.26 2.11
C LEU A 318 -21.21 -0.91 0.98
N LYS A 319 -20.64 -1.93 0.32
CA LYS A 319 -19.75 -1.77 -0.84
C LYS A 319 -20.48 -1.18 -2.05
N GLU A 320 -21.73 -1.55 -2.30
CA GLU A 320 -22.55 -0.94 -3.35
C GLU A 320 -22.92 0.52 -3.03
N LEU A 321 -23.30 0.82 -1.78
CA LEU A 321 -23.59 2.19 -1.38
C LEU A 321 -22.37 3.12 -1.51
N LEU A 322 -21.18 2.63 -1.15
CA LEU A 322 -19.94 3.41 -1.31
C LEU A 322 -19.44 3.51 -2.76
N ASN A 323 -19.95 2.69 -3.68
CA ASN A 323 -19.62 2.79 -5.11
C ASN A 323 -20.47 3.84 -5.85
N ASN A 324 -21.55 4.33 -5.24
CA ASN A 324 -22.49 5.29 -5.84
C ASN A 324 -22.27 6.75 -5.37
N PHE A 325 -21.19 7.02 -4.62
CA PHE A 325 -20.74 8.35 -4.19
C PHE A 325 -19.26 8.58 -4.51
#